data_AF-A0A4V2SQ44-F1
#
_entry.id   AF-A0A4V2SQ44-F1
#
_cell.length_a   1.000
_cell.length_b   1.000
_cell.length_c   1.000
_cell.angle_alpha   90.00
_cell.angle_beta   90.00
_cell.angle_gamma   90.00
#
_symmetry.space_group_name_H-M   'P 1'
#
loop_
_entity.id
_entity.type
_entity.pdbx_description
1 polymer ?
#
loop_
_entity_poly.entity_id
_entity_poly.type
_entity_poly.pdbx_seq_one_letter_code
_entity_poly.pdbx_strand_id
1 'polypeptide(L)'
;MKTKFYRVCRSGPTIDGRTITPEQIDQMAETYDPDTYGARVWVEHLRSLLPNDDAPFKAYGDVLALKAETDQDGHRLLLAQIDATEDLVKLNARRQKVYWSVEIDPDFAASGKAYLCGLALTDTPASLGTEIIKLSLTHRAELNQTPPERLYSVPVDAPMEAAAPADGRPPFCCR
;
A
#
# COMPACT_ATOMS: atom_id res chain seq x y z
N MET A 1 -12.32 1.80 0.12
CA MET A 1 -11.69 2.99 0.73
C MET A 1 -10.65 3.52 -0.24
N LYS A 2 -10.47 4.84 -0.33
CA LYS A 2 -9.48 5.47 -1.23
C LYS A 2 -8.10 5.42 -0.56
N THR A 3 -7.12 4.78 -1.19
CA THR A 3 -5.74 4.67 -0.69
C THR A 3 -5.03 6.04 -0.74
N LYS A 4 -3.94 6.20 0.02
CA LYS A 4 -3.17 7.46 0.05
C LYS A 4 -2.57 7.75 -1.34
N PHE A 5 -2.50 9.04 -1.71
CA PHE A 5 -1.70 9.51 -2.84
C PHE A 5 -0.23 9.63 -2.44
N TYR A 6 0.64 9.02 -3.25
CA TYR A 6 2.09 9.04 -3.05
C TYR A 6 2.77 9.95 -4.05
N ARG A 7 3.78 10.71 -3.62
CA ARG A 7 4.59 11.53 -4.53
C ARG A 7 5.57 10.65 -5.30
N VAL A 8 5.25 10.40 -6.57
CA VAL A 8 6.00 9.50 -7.45
C VAL A 8 7.00 10.22 -8.35
N CYS A 9 6.83 11.53 -8.59
CA CYS A 9 7.74 12.29 -9.43
C CYS A 9 7.66 13.80 -9.14
N ARG A 10 8.74 14.52 -9.44
CA ARG A 10 8.81 15.99 -9.50
C ARG A 10 9.36 16.43 -10.86
N SER A 11 8.84 17.53 -11.39
CA SER A 11 9.35 18.16 -12.62
C SER A 11 10.81 18.59 -12.45
N GLY A 12 11.59 18.48 -13.51
CA GLY A 12 12.99 18.87 -13.55
C GLY A 12 13.89 17.82 -14.19
N PRO A 13 15.21 18.03 -14.13
CA PRO A 13 16.18 17.06 -14.63
C PRO A 13 16.13 15.77 -13.81
N THR A 14 16.32 14.62 -14.46
CA THR A 14 16.41 13.30 -13.84
C THR A 14 17.84 12.78 -13.87
N ILE A 15 18.15 11.77 -13.06
CA ILE A 15 19.53 11.23 -12.97
C ILE A 15 19.96 10.44 -14.23
N ASP A 16 19.01 10.01 -15.05
CA ASP A 16 19.25 9.31 -16.31
C ASP A 16 19.36 10.26 -17.51
N GLY A 17 19.39 11.58 -17.26
CA GLY A 17 19.63 12.61 -18.28
C GLY A 17 18.39 13.10 -19.02
N ARG A 18 17.19 12.64 -18.65
CA ARG A 18 15.92 13.19 -19.16
C ARG A 18 15.54 14.44 -18.37
N THR A 19 14.53 15.16 -18.87
CA THR A 19 13.88 16.25 -18.16
C THR A 19 12.39 16.01 -18.19
N ILE A 20 11.77 15.99 -17.01
CA ILE A 20 10.32 15.86 -16.86
C ILE A 20 9.75 17.27 -16.76
N THR A 21 8.98 17.70 -17.75
CA THR A 21 8.43 19.05 -17.76
C THR A 21 7.18 19.14 -16.87
N PRO A 22 6.86 20.32 -16.33
CA PRO A 22 5.59 20.54 -15.63
C PRO A 22 4.37 20.15 -16.47
N GLU A 23 4.40 20.44 -17.77
CA GLU A 23 3.33 20.13 -18.71
C GLU A 23 3.13 18.62 -18.86
N GLN A 24 4.21 17.83 -18.88
CA GLN A 24 4.09 16.37 -18.91
C GLN A 24 3.40 15.83 -17.65
N ILE A 25 3.68 16.40 -16.48
CA ILE A 25 3.02 16.02 -15.24
C ILE A 25 1.52 16.35 -15.30
N ASP A 26 1.17 17.51 -15.84
CA ASP A 26 -0.22 17.93 -15.99
C ASP A 26 -0.98 17.05 -16.98
N GLN A 27 -0.37 16.76 -18.13
CA GLN A 27 -0.93 15.85 -19.12
C GLN A 27 -1.18 14.46 -18.54
N MET A 28 -0.21 13.89 -17.82
CA MET A 28 -0.39 12.59 -17.16
C MET A 28 -1.53 12.62 -16.14
N ALA A 29 -1.59 13.65 -15.28
CA ALA A 29 -2.64 13.74 -14.26
C ALA A 29 -4.03 13.98 -14.85
N GLU A 30 -4.14 14.71 -15.96
CA GLU A 30 -5.40 15.00 -16.65
C GLU A 30 -5.92 13.79 -17.43
N THR A 31 -5.03 13.05 -18.09
CA THR A 31 -5.42 12.02 -19.06
C THR A 31 -5.42 10.60 -18.51
N TYR A 32 -4.79 10.35 -17.36
CA TYR A 32 -4.66 8.99 -16.85
C TYR A 32 -6.01 8.37 -16.50
N ASP A 33 -6.29 7.24 -17.16
CA ASP A 33 -7.47 6.43 -16.95
C ASP A 33 -7.08 4.95 -17.05
N PRO A 34 -7.19 4.17 -15.96
CA PRO A 34 -6.86 2.74 -15.98
C PRO A 34 -7.71 1.93 -16.99
N ASP A 35 -8.88 2.42 -17.40
CA ASP A 35 -9.69 1.80 -18.45
C ASP A 35 -9.11 2.01 -19.85
N THR A 36 -8.37 3.11 -20.07
CA THR A 36 -7.63 3.35 -21.31
C THR A 36 -6.33 2.55 -21.34
N TYR A 37 -5.52 2.69 -20.29
CA TYR A 37 -4.33 1.88 -20.08
C TYR A 37 -3.96 1.87 -18.59
N GLY A 38 -4.03 0.70 -17.97
CA GLY A 38 -3.70 0.49 -16.56
C GLY A 38 -2.19 0.38 -16.32
N ALA A 39 -1.61 1.40 -15.67
CA ALA A 39 -0.23 1.34 -15.23
C ALA A 39 -0.08 0.41 -14.02
N ARG A 40 0.76 -0.61 -14.17
CA ARG A 40 1.10 -1.55 -13.08
C ARG A 40 2.42 -1.20 -12.42
N VAL A 41 2.60 -1.73 -11.21
CA VAL A 41 3.80 -1.58 -10.41
C VAL A 41 4.76 -2.76 -10.64
N TRP A 42 5.99 -2.47 -11.04
CA TRP A 42 7.03 -3.44 -11.36
C TRP A 42 8.25 -3.26 -10.45
N VAL A 43 9.14 -4.25 -10.36
CA VAL A 43 10.43 -4.07 -9.65
C VAL A 43 11.51 -3.72 -10.69
N GLU A 44 12.22 -2.62 -10.48
CA GLU A 44 13.33 -2.17 -11.34
C GLU A 44 12.98 -2.10 -12.84
N HIS A 45 11.74 -1.75 -13.18
CA HIS A 45 11.20 -1.73 -14.56
C HIS A 45 11.16 -3.09 -15.27
N LEU A 46 11.48 -4.19 -14.55
CA LEU A 46 11.48 -5.54 -15.07
C LEU A 46 10.09 -6.17 -14.98
N ARG A 47 9.70 -6.87 -16.04
CA ARG A 47 8.41 -7.55 -16.16
C ARG A 47 8.63 -9.05 -16.27
N SER A 48 7.94 -9.81 -15.43
CA SER A 48 7.91 -11.26 -15.58
C SER A 48 7.14 -11.67 -16.84
N LEU A 49 7.61 -12.75 -17.47
CA LEU A 49 6.86 -13.42 -18.54
C LEU A 49 6.03 -14.60 -18.00
N LEU A 50 6.21 -14.95 -16.72
CA LEU A 50 5.52 -16.07 -16.10
C LEU A 50 4.31 -15.56 -15.31
N PRO A 51 3.14 -16.22 -15.42
CA PRO A 51 1.91 -15.79 -14.76
C PRO A 51 1.74 -16.34 -13.33
N ASN A 52 2.70 -17.11 -12.82
CA ASN A 52 2.61 -17.76 -11.51
C ASN A 52 3.01 -16.85 -10.34
N ASP A 53 2.50 -17.15 -9.15
CA ASP A 53 2.71 -16.30 -7.96
C ASP A 53 4.18 -16.23 -7.51
N ASP A 54 4.96 -17.27 -7.79
CA ASP A 54 6.40 -17.32 -7.45
C ASP A 54 7.30 -16.76 -8.57
N ALA A 55 6.71 -16.14 -9.59
CA ALA A 55 7.46 -15.55 -10.69
C ALA A 55 8.37 -14.42 -10.19
N PRO A 56 9.66 -14.41 -10.58
CA PRO A 56 10.49 -13.23 -10.37
C PRO A 56 9.92 -12.06 -11.19
N PHE A 57 10.00 -10.84 -10.65
CA PHE A 57 9.54 -9.60 -11.31
C PHE A 57 8.05 -9.57 -11.66
N LYS A 58 7.20 -10.23 -10.88
CA LYS A 58 5.74 -10.09 -10.99
C LYS A 58 5.27 -8.66 -10.71
N ALA A 59 4.00 -8.37 -10.97
CA ALA A 59 3.40 -7.09 -10.63
C ALA A 59 3.16 -6.99 -9.11
N TYR A 60 3.46 -5.82 -8.55
CA TYR A 60 3.36 -5.54 -7.11
C TYR A 60 2.19 -4.63 -6.75
N GLY A 61 1.41 -4.19 -7.73
CA GLY A 61 0.24 -3.35 -7.53
C GLY A 61 -0.20 -2.66 -8.80
N ASP A 62 -1.21 -1.82 -8.67
CA ASP A 62 -1.85 -1.10 -9.77
C ASP A 62 -1.99 0.38 -9.43
N VAL A 63 -1.84 1.25 -10.41
CA VAL A 63 -2.07 2.69 -10.26
C VAL A 63 -3.54 2.97 -10.51
N LEU A 64 -4.24 3.47 -9.50
CA LEU A 64 -5.68 3.74 -9.54
C LEU A 64 -6.02 5.13 -10.08
N ALA A 65 -5.22 6.13 -9.72
CA ALA A 65 -5.47 7.52 -10.09
C ALA A 65 -4.20 8.35 -9.99
N LEU A 66 -4.12 9.41 -10.78
CA LEU A 66 -3.07 10.41 -10.72
C LEU A 66 -3.60 11.78 -10.32
N LYS A 67 -2.72 12.60 -9.75
CA LYS A 67 -2.98 14.00 -9.42
C LYS A 67 -1.71 14.82 -9.61
N ALA A 68 -1.85 16.05 -10.08
CA ALA A 68 -0.78 17.03 -10.09
C ALA A 68 -0.94 18.03 -8.93
N GLU A 69 0.18 18.38 -8.29
CA GLU A 69 0.26 19.45 -7.29
C GLU A 69 1.53 20.28 -7.51
N THR A 70 1.64 21.44 -6.87
CA THR A 70 2.85 22.27 -6.91
C THR A 70 3.48 22.31 -5.52
N ASP A 71 4.79 22.11 -5.43
CA ASP A 71 5.52 22.21 -4.16
C ASP A 71 5.81 23.67 -3.77
N GLN A 72 6.42 23.85 -2.59
CA GLN A 72 6.76 25.18 -2.06
C GLN A 72 7.84 25.90 -2.88
N ASP A 73 8.65 25.13 -3.63
CA ASP A 73 9.72 25.64 -4.48
C ASP A 73 9.23 25.91 -5.92
N GLY A 74 7.94 25.72 -6.20
CA GLY A 74 7.32 25.97 -7.49
C GLY A 74 7.47 24.82 -8.49
N HIS A 75 8.00 23.66 -8.09
CA HIS A 75 8.06 22.49 -8.95
C HIS A 75 6.72 21.76 -9.01
N ARG A 76 6.42 21.18 -10.16
CA ARG A 76 5.24 20.34 -10.34
C ARG A 76 5.50 18.94 -9.82
N LEU A 77 4.54 18.38 -9.09
CA LEU A 77 4.58 17.07 -8.47
C LEU A 77 3.54 16.17 -9.12
N LEU A 78 3.91 14.95 -9.45
CA LEU A 78 2.97 13.88 -9.78
C LEU A 78 2.74 13.03 -8.53
N LEU A 79 1.47 12.89 -8.15
CA LEU A 79 1.04 11.99 -7.11
C LEU A 79 0.23 10.84 -7.71
N ALA A 80 0.45 9.63 -7.20
CA ALA A 80 -0.26 8.43 -7.64
C ALA A 80 -0.95 7.74 -6.47
N GLN A 81 -2.19 7.34 -6.68
CA GLN A 81 -2.92 6.44 -5.79
C GLN A 81 -2.63 5.00 -6.22
N ILE A 82 -2.14 4.17 -5.30
CA ILE A 82 -1.70 2.81 -5.59
C ILE A 82 -2.58 1.81 -4.84
N ASP A 83 -3.01 0.76 -5.54
CA ASP A 83 -3.48 -0.48 -4.93
C ASP A 83 -2.29 -1.43 -4.79
N ALA A 84 -1.82 -1.61 -3.56
CA ALA A 84 -0.61 -2.37 -3.27
C ALA A 84 -0.93 -3.83 -2.98
N THR A 85 -0.21 -4.74 -3.63
CA THR A 85 -0.25 -6.17 -3.27
C THR A 85 0.34 -6.40 -1.87
N GLU A 86 0.01 -7.54 -1.25
CA GLU A 86 0.59 -7.93 0.03
C GLU A 86 2.12 -8.05 -0.05
N ASP A 87 2.65 -8.48 -1.18
CA ASP A 87 4.09 -8.63 -1.37
C ASP A 87 4.80 -7.29 -1.46
N LEU A 88 4.15 -6.26 -2.00
CA LEU A 88 4.66 -4.89 -1.96
C LEU A 88 4.76 -4.42 -0.51
N VAL A 89 3.74 -4.67 0.31
CA VAL A 89 3.75 -4.30 1.73
C VAL A 89 4.87 -5.02 2.48
N LYS A 90 5.05 -6.33 2.25
CA LYS A 90 6.17 -7.11 2.83
C LYS A 90 7.54 -6.60 2.38
N LEU A 91 7.66 -6.20 1.12
CA LEU A 91 8.89 -5.69 0.55
C LEU A 91 9.26 -4.32 1.17
N ASN A 92 8.27 -3.44 1.31
CA ASN A 92 8.42 -2.17 2.00
C ASN A 92 8.76 -2.33 3.50
N ALA A 93 8.13 -3.29 4.19
CA ALA A 93 8.43 -3.59 5.60
C ALA A 93 9.88 -4.05 5.81
N ARG A 94 10.46 -4.72 4.81
CA ARG A 94 11.88 -5.11 4.78
C ARG A 94 12.81 -4.00 4.29
N ARG A 95 12.27 -2.81 4.00
CA ARG A 95 12.99 -1.66 3.45
C ARG A 95 13.78 -1.99 2.18
N GLN A 96 13.20 -2.79 1.30
CA GLN A 96 13.74 -3.07 -0.03
C GLN A 96 12.91 -2.31 -1.06
N LYS A 97 13.54 -1.81 -2.13
CA LYS A 97 12.90 -1.09 -3.26
C LYS A 97 11.89 -0.04 -2.81
N VAL A 98 12.35 0.86 -1.95
CA VAL A 98 11.50 1.79 -1.18
C VAL A 98 11.20 3.11 -1.90
N TYR A 99 11.57 3.25 -3.17
CA TYR A 99 11.28 4.43 -3.99
C TYR A 99 10.46 4.07 -5.22
N TRP A 100 9.74 5.08 -5.69
CA TRP A 100 9.03 5.05 -6.96
C TRP A 100 9.91 5.56 -8.10
N SER A 101 9.74 5.01 -9.30
CA SER A 101 10.30 5.54 -10.54
C SER A 101 9.26 5.44 -11.65
N VAL A 102 8.97 6.54 -12.32
CA VAL A 102 7.88 6.62 -13.31
C VAL A 102 8.31 6.16 -14.69
N GLU A 103 7.41 5.46 -15.38
CA GLU A 103 7.55 5.12 -16.80
C GLU A 103 6.60 6.02 -17.61
N ILE A 104 7.18 7.03 -18.25
CA ILE A 104 6.44 8.05 -19.01
C ILE A 104 6.59 7.77 -20.50
N ASP A 105 5.48 7.71 -21.21
CA ASP A 105 5.43 7.80 -22.67
C ASP A 105 5.08 9.25 -23.05
N PRO A 106 6.00 10.02 -23.68
CA PRO A 106 5.75 11.41 -24.04
C PRO A 106 4.67 11.64 -25.10
N ASP A 107 4.35 10.64 -25.92
CA ASP A 107 3.36 10.73 -27.00
C ASP A 107 2.50 9.46 -27.04
N PHE A 108 1.78 9.25 -25.93
CA PHE A 108 1.04 8.02 -25.73
C PHE A 108 -0.05 7.85 -26.78
N ALA A 109 -0.03 6.70 -27.47
CA ALA A 109 -0.96 6.36 -28.54
C ALA A 109 -1.08 7.46 -29.63
N ALA A 110 -0.01 8.20 -29.91
CA ALA A 110 0.04 9.31 -30.86
C ALA A 110 -0.96 10.45 -30.54
N SER A 111 -1.25 10.66 -29.24
CA SER A 111 -2.18 11.71 -28.77
C SER A 111 -1.56 13.10 -28.66
N GLY A 112 -0.24 13.21 -28.76
CA GLY A 112 0.55 14.41 -28.46
C GLY A 112 0.62 14.74 -26.97
N LYS A 113 0.17 13.84 -26.09
CA LYS A 113 0.16 14.04 -24.63
C LYS A 113 0.97 12.96 -23.92
N ALA A 114 1.68 13.36 -22.88
CA ALA A 114 2.39 12.44 -22.00
C ALA A 114 1.44 11.60 -21.14
N TYR A 115 1.76 10.33 -20.98
CA TYR A 115 0.98 9.38 -20.20
C TYR A 115 1.87 8.52 -19.28
N LEU A 116 1.33 8.08 -18.15
CA LEU A 116 2.01 7.16 -17.25
C LEU A 116 1.73 5.71 -17.66
N CYS A 117 2.73 5.00 -18.16
CA CYS A 117 2.61 3.63 -18.64
C CYS A 117 3.02 2.57 -17.61
N GLY A 118 3.58 2.99 -16.48
CA GLY A 118 4.06 2.08 -15.45
C GLY A 118 4.71 2.82 -14.28
N LEU A 119 4.86 2.09 -13.19
CA LEU A 119 5.55 2.56 -12.00
C LEU A 119 6.52 1.47 -11.54
N ALA A 120 7.74 1.84 -11.16
CA ALA A 120 8.70 0.89 -10.64
C ALA A 120 9.00 1.12 -9.15
N LEU A 121 9.13 0.03 -8.43
CA LEU A 121 9.79 -0.07 -7.13
C LEU A 121 11.30 -0.20 -7.37
N THR A 122 12.06 0.73 -6.83
CA THR A 122 13.51 0.75 -6.97
C THR A 122 14.19 1.31 -5.72
N ASP A 123 15.47 1.00 -5.54
CA ASP A 123 16.32 1.68 -4.56
C ASP A 123 17.11 2.84 -5.19
N THR A 124 17.05 2.97 -6.52
CA THR A 124 17.79 3.94 -7.34
C THR A 124 16.82 4.66 -8.29
N PRO A 125 15.91 5.51 -7.78
CA PRO A 125 14.91 6.17 -8.61
C PRO A 125 15.51 7.14 -9.62
N ALA A 126 14.99 7.15 -10.85
CA ALA A 126 15.38 8.11 -11.88
C ALA A 126 14.88 9.53 -11.56
N SER A 127 13.66 9.61 -11.00
CA SER A 127 12.97 10.85 -10.69
C SER A 127 13.49 11.49 -9.41
N LEU A 128 13.69 12.81 -9.47
CA LEU A 128 14.01 13.58 -8.27
C LEU A 128 12.75 13.82 -7.43
N GLY A 129 12.95 14.02 -6.12
CA GLY A 129 11.88 14.41 -5.20
C GLY A 129 10.88 13.30 -4.85
N THR A 130 11.09 12.05 -5.26
CA THR A 130 10.27 10.90 -4.85
C THR A 130 10.25 10.72 -3.34
N GLU A 131 9.08 10.47 -2.75
CA GLU A 131 9.01 10.13 -1.32
C GLU A 131 9.37 8.65 -1.08
N ILE A 132 9.93 8.35 0.10
CA ILE A 132 10.10 6.97 0.56
C ILE A 132 8.72 6.36 0.80
N ILE A 133 8.52 5.16 0.26
CA ILE A 133 7.29 4.39 0.43
C ILE A 133 7.11 4.06 1.91
N LYS A 134 6.00 4.53 2.47
CA LYS A 134 5.57 4.21 3.83
C LYS A 134 4.20 3.56 3.75
N LEU A 135 4.20 2.26 3.54
CA LEU A 135 3.01 1.42 3.62
C LEU A 135 2.94 0.79 5.01
N SER A 136 1.85 1.07 5.70
CA SER A 136 1.52 0.47 7.00
C SER A 136 0.48 -0.63 6.79
N LEU A 137 0.65 -1.77 7.47
CA LEU A 137 -0.30 -2.91 7.46
C LEU A 137 -1.71 -2.55 7.95
N THR A 138 -1.86 -1.40 8.62
CA THR A 138 -3.12 -0.94 9.21
C THR A 138 -4.24 -0.75 8.18
N HIS A 139 -3.94 -0.62 6.89
CA HIS A 139 -4.95 -0.40 5.84
C HIS A 139 -5.74 -1.65 5.44
N ARG A 140 -5.23 -2.87 5.71
CA ARG A 140 -5.97 -4.14 5.43
C ARG A 140 -6.76 -4.65 6.63
N ALA A 141 -6.42 -4.22 7.85
CA ALA A 141 -7.11 -4.66 9.05
C ALA A 141 -8.57 -4.21 9.10
N GLU A 142 -8.96 -3.18 8.34
CA GLU A 142 -10.37 -2.72 8.22
C GLU A 142 -11.14 -3.40 7.08
N LEU A 143 -10.45 -3.99 6.09
CA LEU A 143 -11.09 -4.66 4.96
C LEU A 143 -11.58 -6.09 5.31
N ASN A 144 -11.07 -6.66 6.40
CA ASN A 144 -11.42 -8.01 6.88
C ASN A 144 -12.21 -8.00 8.19
N GLN A 145 -12.76 -6.86 8.61
CA GLN A 145 -13.67 -6.82 9.76
C GLN A 145 -15.08 -7.10 9.29
N THR A 146 -15.45 -8.38 9.31
CA THR A 146 -16.82 -8.74 9.68
C THR A 146 -17.16 -7.92 10.93
N PRO A 147 -18.29 -7.16 10.96
CA PRO A 147 -18.62 -6.35 12.13
C PRO A 147 -18.58 -7.25 13.36
N PRO A 148 -17.84 -6.90 14.42
CA PRO A 148 -17.82 -7.73 15.61
C PRO A 148 -19.23 -7.72 16.20
N GLU A 149 -19.96 -8.82 16.02
CA GLU A 149 -21.15 -9.08 16.81
C GLU A 149 -20.71 -9.16 18.27
N ARG A 150 -20.84 -8.02 18.94
CA ARG A 150 -21.38 -7.88 20.28
C ARG A 150 -20.77 -8.87 21.31
N LEU A 151 -19.46 -8.80 21.52
CA LEU A 151 -18.79 -9.37 22.69
C LEU A 151 -19.01 -8.46 23.91
N TYR A 152 -20.23 -8.45 24.44
CA TYR A 152 -20.42 -8.08 25.84
C TYR A 152 -20.46 -9.39 26.63
N SER A 153 -19.40 -9.67 27.38
CA SER A 153 -19.42 -10.72 28.39
C SER A 153 -20.42 -10.30 29.47
N VAL A 154 -21.59 -10.93 29.48
CA VAL A 154 -22.52 -10.82 30.59
C VAL A 154 -21.86 -11.50 31.79
N PRO A 155 -21.68 -10.83 32.94
CA PRO A 155 -21.20 -11.49 34.14
C PRO A 155 -22.28 -12.47 34.58
N VAL A 156 -21.95 -13.76 34.60
CA VAL A 156 -22.79 -14.78 35.25
C VAL A 156 -22.39 -14.79 36.72
N ASP A 157 -23.31 -14.36 37.58
CA ASP A 157 -23.13 -14.47 39.03
C ASP A 157 -22.98 -15.94 39.42
N ALA A 158 -21.80 -16.31 39.92
CA ALA A 158 -21.56 -17.62 40.49
C ALA A 158 -22.27 -17.72 41.85
N PRO A 159 -23.08 -18.76 42.12
CA PRO A 159 -23.64 -18.96 43.44
C PRO A 159 -22.51 -19.32 44.42
N MET A 160 -22.39 -18.51 45.47
CA MET A 160 -21.43 -18.72 46.56
C MET A 160 -21.91 -19.90 47.41
N GLU A 161 -21.19 -21.02 47.34
CA GLU A 161 -21.52 -22.23 48.10
C GLU A 161 -21.17 -22.02 49.58
N ALA A 162 -22.18 -22.09 50.45
CA ALA A 162 -22.01 -21.94 51.89
C ALA A 162 -21.35 -23.19 52.48
N ALA A 163 -20.18 -23.02 53.10
CA ALA A 163 -19.49 -24.10 53.79
C ALA A 163 -20.31 -24.63 54.98
N ALA A 164 -20.53 -25.94 55.01
CA ALA A 164 -21.17 -26.65 56.13
C ALA A 164 -20.29 -26.64 57.39
N PRO A 165 -20.87 -26.67 58.62
CA PRO A 165 -20.09 -26.58 59.84
C PRO A 165 -19.34 -27.89 60.14
N ALA A 166 -18.15 -27.76 60.72
CA ALA A 166 -17.30 -28.87 61.12
C ALA A 166 -17.90 -29.62 62.32
N ASP A 167 -18.13 -30.92 62.15
CA ASP A 167 -18.64 -31.81 63.18
C ASP A 167 -17.50 -32.26 64.13
N GLY A 168 -17.72 -32.13 65.43
CA GLY A 168 -16.73 -32.38 66.46
C GLY A 168 -17.22 -33.38 67.52
N ARG A 169 -16.70 -34.62 67.48
CA ARG A 169 -16.13 -35.40 68.62
C ARG A 169 -15.91 -36.89 68.24
N PRO A 170 -14.94 -37.58 68.89
CA PRO A 170 -14.50 -38.92 68.50
C PRO A 170 -15.04 -40.02 69.45
N PRO A 171 -14.52 -41.26 69.42
CA PRO A 171 -15.24 -42.47 69.03
C PRO A 171 -15.84 -43.25 70.22
N PHE A 172 -16.97 -43.94 70.02
CA PHE A 172 -17.45 -44.94 70.97
C PHE A 172 -17.21 -46.36 70.48
N CYS A 173 -16.45 -47.10 71.30
CA CYS A 173 -16.29 -48.55 71.28
C CYS A 173 -17.51 -49.21 71.94
N CYS A 174 -18.07 -50.24 71.31
CA CYS A 174 -18.65 -51.44 71.94
C CYS A 174 -19.29 -52.34 70.88
N ARG A 175 -18.72 -53.52 70.64
CA ARG A 175 -19.39 -54.79 70.97
C ARG A 175 -18.40 -55.94 71.06
#